data_AF-A0A358DAI1-F1
#
_entry.id   AF-A0A358DAI1-F1
#
_cell.length_a   1.000
_cell.length_b   1.000
_cell.length_c   1.000
_cell.angle_alpha   90.00
_cell.angle_beta   90.00
_cell.angle_gamma   90.00
#
_symmetry.space_group_name_H-M   'P 1'
#
loop_
_entity.id
_entity.type
_entity.pdbx_description
1 polymer ?
#
loop_
_entity_poly.entity_id
_entity_poly.type
_entity_poly.pdbx_seq_one_letter_code
_entity_poly.pdbx_strand_id
1 'polypeptide(L)'
;PTPTATATPSESDTDDESGLPTLDELLDVGATTDIWWPDAVTAEVVAALGAGGALTLTDTTAIAAPSPAAHARAGDARLLVADADVSAVLSTAAMSADALDRAAALAEASALEALPVTGSATVVALDRNPTRSAVALRAAIDAAQALPGARPLGLAALISSESREVTITDQPLATTRIEVVPTLLDGEQRIESFASVIAEPSLLTGAERAEILQLLSLGWTGQDAAWADALDAHAEATRATLSSVAILPPSPIQLVAADAEIPVGIKNDLPYPVTVTLHARSDDLRLEVTESSEVEIGPQQSTRASLPVKARVGSGTVEVDLSLTSPTGVRIGTDQSLEVNVRADWETIGLVILSVLAAAFLAIGAIRTVRRIRRRPETEGPETAATDTAGADTATDADSTAPKEQS
;
A
#
# COMPACT_ATOMS: atom_id res chain seq x y z
N PRO A 1 -32.31 9.16 -32.59
CA PRO A 1 -32.09 10.13 -31.49
C PRO A 1 -30.59 10.14 -31.19
N THR A 2 -29.91 11.22 -31.56
CA THR A 2 -28.46 11.39 -31.41
C THR A 2 -28.12 11.59 -29.92
N PRO A 3 -27.09 10.93 -29.36
CA PRO A 3 -26.69 11.17 -27.98
C PRO A 3 -26.00 12.54 -27.85
N THR A 4 -26.46 13.32 -26.89
CA THR A 4 -25.86 14.60 -26.48
C THR A 4 -24.52 14.34 -25.78
N ALA A 5 -23.48 15.06 -26.18
CA ALA A 5 -22.15 15.01 -25.55
C ALA A 5 -22.20 15.61 -24.13
N THR A 6 -21.62 14.89 -23.18
CA THR A 6 -21.33 15.38 -21.82
C THR A 6 -20.23 16.44 -21.90
N ALA A 7 -20.47 17.62 -21.35
CA ALA A 7 -19.49 18.70 -21.30
C ALA A 7 -18.33 18.33 -20.35
N THR A 8 -17.10 18.49 -20.85
CA THR A 8 -15.87 18.53 -20.05
C THR A 8 -15.93 19.72 -19.10
N PRO A 9 -15.60 19.58 -17.79
CA PRO A 9 -15.54 20.72 -16.91
C PRO A 9 -14.38 21.62 -17.33
N SER A 10 -14.70 22.87 -17.65
CA SER A 10 -13.71 23.92 -17.90
C SER A 10 -13.15 24.34 -16.54
N GLU A 11 -11.83 24.30 -16.39
CA GLU A 11 -11.12 24.99 -15.32
C GLU A 11 -11.56 26.46 -15.38
N SER A 12 -12.32 26.88 -14.37
CA SER A 12 -12.73 28.26 -14.20
C SER A 12 -11.71 28.88 -13.26
N ASP A 13 -10.81 29.68 -13.82
CA ASP A 13 -10.13 30.75 -13.10
C ASP A 13 -11.23 31.69 -12.57
N THR A 14 -11.70 31.42 -11.35
CA THR A 14 -12.51 32.37 -10.60
C THR A 14 -11.60 33.46 -10.07
N ASP A 15 -11.50 34.53 -10.84
CA ASP A 15 -11.10 35.84 -10.33
C ASP A 15 -11.99 36.24 -9.14
N ASP A 16 -11.34 36.90 -8.21
CA ASP A 16 -11.62 36.98 -6.79
C ASP A 16 -12.60 38.13 -6.46
N GLU A 17 -13.87 37.79 -6.17
CA GLU A 17 -14.92 38.78 -5.82
C GLU A 17 -15.35 38.71 -4.34
N SER A 18 -14.68 37.90 -3.50
CA SER A 18 -15.12 37.62 -2.13
C SER A 18 -14.56 38.57 -1.07
N GLY A 19 -13.50 39.33 -1.38
CA GLY A 19 -12.75 40.11 -0.38
C GLY A 19 -12.12 39.23 0.72
N LEU A 20 -12.12 37.91 0.54
CA LEU A 20 -11.37 36.95 1.34
C LEU A 20 -9.97 36.83 0.74
N PRO A 21 -8.94 36.58 1.56
CA PRO A 21 -7.60 36.38 1.05
C PRO A 21 -7.54 35.15 0.13
N THR A 22 -6.80 35.29 -0.97
CA THR A 22 -6.48 34.18 -1.88
C THR A 22 -5.73 33.06 -1.15
N LEU A 23 -5.68 31.86 -1.75
CA LEU A 23 -4.85 30.78 -1.21
C LEU A 23 -3.37 31.20 -1.15
N ASP A 24 -2.87 31.93 -2.16
CA ASP A 24 -1.49 32.43 -2.16
C ASP A 24 -1.25 33.43 -1.03
N GLU A 25 -2.19 34.34 -0.74
CA GLU A 25 -2.11 35.24 0.41
C GLU A 25 -2.20 34.51 1.76
N LEU A 26 -2.96 33.41 1.82
CA LEU A 26 -3.02 32.55 3.01
C LEU A 26 -1.73 31.75 3.23
N LEU A 27 -1.02 31.43 2.15
CA LEU A 27 0.24 30.68 2.18
C LEU A 27 1.48 31.58 2.27
N ASP A 28 1.35 32.88 2.01
CA ASP A 28 2.43 33.87 2.19
C ASP A 28 2.68 34.16 3.68
N VAL A 29 3.42 33.25 4.33
CA VAL A 29 3.87 33.40 5.72
C VAL A 29 5.09 34.33 5.87
N GLY A 30 5.51 35.01 4.79
CA GLY A 30 6.66 35.91 4.77
C GLY A 30 8.00 35.21 4.96
N ALA A 31 9.06 35.98 5.21
CA ALA A 31 10.40 35.44 5.47
C ALA A 31 10.42 34.68 6.80
N THR A 32 10.55 33.35 6.72
CA THR A 32 10.67 32.49 7.89
C THR A 32 12.12 32.45 8.38
N THR A 33 12.32 32.54 9.69
CA THR A 33 13.57 32.11 10.31
C THR A 33 13.42 30.62 10.62
N ASP A 34 14.39 29.81 10.23
CA ASP A 34 14.38 28.37 10.52
C ASP A 34 14.61 28.11 12.01
N ILE A 35 13.51 28.16 12.77
CA ILE A 35 13.49 27.86 14.20
C ILE A 35 13.03 26.42 14.39
N TRP A 36 13.89 25.61 14.97
CA TRP A 36 13.60 24.23 15.31
C TRP A 36 13.32 24.14 16.80
N TRP A 37 12.18 23.55 17.13
CA TRP A 37 11.79 23.31 18.51
C TRP A 37 11.69 21.79 18.72
N PRO A 38 12.78 21.11 19.09
CA PRO A 38 12.75 19.70 19.42
C PRO A 38 12.23 19.47 20.85
N ASP A 39 11.73 18.27 21.12
CA ASP A 39 11.37 17.82 22.48
C ASP A 39 12.58 17.18 23.19
N ALA A 40 13.45 16.53 22.42
CA ALA A 40 14.74 16.07 22.90
C ALA A 40 15.79 17.17 22.71
N VAL A 41 16.40 17.62 23.80
CA VAL A 41 17.44 18.62 23.78
C VAL A 41 18.71 18.01 24.34
N THR A 42 19.56 17.51 23.44
CA THR A 42 20.92 17.06 23.78
C THR A 42 21.95 17.92 23.07
N ALA A 43 23.17 17.95 23.59
CA ALA A 43 24.28 18.63 22.93
C ALA A 43 24.48 18.17 21.47
N GLU A 44 24.26 16.87 21.21
CA GLU A 44 24.33 16.30 19.86
C GLU A 44 23.22 16.81 18.93
N VAL A 45 21.96 16.82 19.39
CA VAL A 45 20.82 17.34 18.61
C VAL A 45 21.01 18.82 18.29
N VAL A 46 21.39 19.61 19.29
CA VAL A 46 21.65 21.05 19.13
C VAL A 46 22.79 21.30 18.14
N ALA A 47 23.88 20.53 18.22
CA ALA A 47 25.00 20.62 17.28
C ALA A 47 24.59 20.23 15.85
N ALA A 48 23.80 19.16 15.68
CA ALA A 48 23.32 18.70 14.39
C ALA A 48 22.41 19.74 13.71
N LEU A 49 21.48 20.33 14.47
CA LEU A 49 20.61 21.41 13.99
C LEU A 49 21.44 22.66 13.65
N GLY A 50 22.38 23.03 14.51
CA GLY A 50 23.28 24.17 14.30
C GLY A 50 24.13 24.05 13.03
N ALA A 51 24.61 22.84 12.70
CA ALA A 51 25.34 22.57 11.45
C ALA A 51 24.48 22.82 10.19
N GLY A 52 23.16 22.67 10.29
CA GLY A 52 22.19 23.02 9.25
C GLY A 52 21.86 24.52 9.18
N GLY A 53 22.43 25.35 10.07
CA GLY A 53 22.16 26.79 10.15
C GLY A 53 20.90 27.15 10.95
N ALA A 54 20.22 26.15 11.54
CA ALA A 54 19.00 26.35 12.32
C ALA A 54 19.25 27.13 13.62
N LEU A 55 18.21 27.83 14.07
CA LEU A 55 18.11 28.34 15.43
C LEU A 55 17.30 27.34 16.27
N THR A 56 17.83 26.86 17.38
CA THR A 56 17.09 25.91 18.23
C THR A 56 16.37 26.64 19.37
N LEU A 57 15.06 26.42 19.50
CA LEU A 57 14.28 26.86 20.65
C LEU A 57 14.29 25.74 21.70
N THR A 58 14.69 26.08 22.92
CA THR A 58 14.69 25.21 24.10
C THR A 58 14.23 26.02 25.31
N ASP A 59 14.14 25.40 26.49
CA ASP A 59 13.86 26.09 27.74
C ASP A 59 15.04 26.12 28.73
N THR A 60 14.87 26.84 29.83
CA THR A 60 15.84 27.00 30.91
C THR A 60 16.25 25.69 31.59
N THR A 61 15.42 24.65 31.55
CA THR A 61 15.73 23.34 32.18
C THR A 61 16.77 22.55 31.41
N ALA A 62 16.89 22.79 30.11
CA ALA A 62 17.92 22.19 29.25
C ALA A 62 19.27 22.92 29.30
N ILE A 63 19.42 23.95 30.15
CA ILE A 63 20.64 24.75 30.26
C ILE A 63 21.28 24.60 31.63
N ALA A 64 22.58 24.30 31.65
CA ALA A 64 23.37 24.20 32.88
C ALA A 64 23.79 25.59 33.41
N ALA A 65 22.83 26.50 33.59
CA ALA A 65 23.05 27.84 34.16
C ALA A 65 21.84 28.29 34.98
N PRO A 66 22.03 29.00 36.11
CA PRO A 66 20.92 29.42 36.98
C PRO A 66 20.06 30.55 36.38
N SER A 67 20.59 31.32 35.43
CA SER A 67 19.86 32.39 34.74
C SER A 67 20.45 32.56 33.34
N PRO A 68 20.13 31.65 32.40
CA PRO A 68 20.62 31.72 31.04
C PRO A 68 20.03 32.95 30.32
N ALA A 69 20.77 33.47 29.34
CA ALA A 69 20.26 34.54 28.50
C ALA A 69 19.27 33.97 27.48
N ALA A 70 18.23 34.73 27.15
CA ALA A 70 17.25 34.36 26.13
C ALA A 70 17.86 34.10 24.74
N HIS A 71 18.92 34.84 24.36
CA HIS A 71 19.72 34.55 23.17
C HIS A 71 21.04 33.91 23.61
N ALA A 72 21.23 32.65 23.24
CA ALA A 72 22.36 31.85 23.68
C ALA A 72 23.04 31.13 22.53
N ARG A 73 24.22 30.56 22.80
CA ARG A 73 24.93 29.66 21.88
C ARG A 73 25.59 28.51 22.64
N ALA A 74 25.59 27.32 22.05
CA ALA A 74 26.34 26.16 22.52
C ALA A 74 27.33 25.75 21.42
N GLY A 75 28.62 26.06 21.61
CA GLY A 75 29.58 26.03 20.51
C GLY A 75 29.17 27.00 19.40
N ASP A 76 29.00 26.47 18.19
CA ASP A 76 28.55 27.21 17.00
C ASP A 76 27.02 27.20 16.82
N ALA A 77 26.29 26.38 17.59
CA ALA A 77 24.84 26.30 17.49
C ALA A 77 24.16 27.49 18.19
N ARG A 78 23.17 28.08 17.52
CA ARG A 78 22.40 29.23 18.03
C ARG A 78 21.15 28.74 18.77
N LEU A 79 20.83 29.39 19.88
CA LEU A 79 19.75 29.01 20.78
C LEU A 79 18.85 30.19 21.15
N LEU A 80 17.56 29.93 21.24
CA LEU A 80 16.62 30.71 22.03
C LEU A 80 16.24 29.90 23.27
N VAL A 81 16.37 30.51 24.44
CA VAL A 81 16.08 29.87 25.72
C VAL A 81 14.81 30.51 26.30
N ALA A 82 13.71 29.77 26.23
CA ALA A 82 12.45 30.13 26.87
C ALA A 82 12.52 29.92 28.37
N ASP A 83 11.89 30.80 29.14
CA ASP A 83 11.74 30.57 30.57
C ASP A 83 10.68 29.49 30.80
N ALA A 84 11.09 28.34 31.36
CA ALA A 84 10.22 27.17 31.50
C ALA A 84 9.01 27.44 32.41
N ASP A 85 9.21 28.13 33.53
CA ASP A 85 8.17 28.37 34.53
C ASP A 85 7.13 29.36 33.99
N VAL A 86 7.59 30.47 33.41
CA VAL A 86 6.70 31.48 32.80
C VAL A 86 5.97 30.89 31.59
N SER A 87 6.66 30.07 30.77
CA SER A 87 6.07 29.36 29.63
C SER A 87 4.99 28.37 30.07
N ALA A 88 5.21 27.60 31.14
CA ALA A 88 4.24 26.64 31.65
C ALA A 88 2.96 27.32 32.18
N VAL A 89 3.12 28.41 32.94
CA VAL A 89 1.98 29.15 33.50
C VAL A 89 1.19 29.85 32.39
N LEU A 90 1.85 30.50 31.44
CA LEU A 90 1.16 31.14 30.31
C LEU A 90 0.53 30.11 29.35
N SER A 91 1.12 28.93 29.22
CA SER A 91 0.50 27.81 28.49
C SER A 91 -0.78 27.35 29.18
N THR A 92 -0.78 27.25 30.51
CA THR A 92 -1.98 26.94 31.31
C THR A 92 -3.07 27.99 31.10
N ALA A 93 -2.72 29.28 31.13
CA ALA A 93 -3.65 30.37 30.83
C ALA A 93 -4.21 30.28 29.41
N ALA A 94 -3.38 29.92 28.42
CA ALA A 94 -3.76 29.78 27.02
C ALA A 94 -4.66 28.56 26.75
N MET A 95 -4.62 27.55 27.62
CA MET A 95 -5.45 26.33 27.51
C MET A 95 -6.75 26.41 28.32
N SER A 96 -6.81 27.26 29.35
CA SER A 96 -7.98 27.32 30.23
C SER A 96 -9.17 28.02 29.58
N ALA A 97 -10.27 27.28 29.44
CA ALA A 97 -11.56 27.82 29.01
C ALA A 97 -12.24 28.65 30.12
N ASP A 98 -11.97 28.32 31.39
CA ASP A 98 -12.53 29.03 32.53
C ASP A 98 -11.83 30.37 32.74
N ALA A 99 -12.61 31.41 33.05
CA ALA A 99 -12.09 32.76 33.19
C ALA A 99 -11.33 32.97 34.50
N LEU A 100 -11.74 32.30 35.59
CA LEU A 100 -11.10 32.41 36.90
C LEU A 100 -9.76 31.66 36.92
N ASP A 101 -9.73 30.43 36.40
CA ASP A 101 -8.49 29.64 36.30
C ASP A 101 -7.45 30.35 35.42
N ARG A 102 -7.91 30.92 34.30
CA ARG A 102 -7.05 31.75 33.44
C ARG A 102 -6.56 33.00 34.14
N ALA A 103 -7.41 33.70 34.90
CA ALA A 103 -6.99 34.87 35.66
C ALA A 103 -5.96 34.52 36.76
N ALA A 104 -6.12 33.36 37.41
CA ALA A 104 -5.16 32.86 38.40
C ALA A 104 -3.79 32.57 37.77
N ALA A 105 -3.75 31.86 36.63
CA ALA A 105 -2.51 31.61 35.90
C ALA A 105 -1.84 32.92 35.43
N LEU A 106 -2.61 33.89 34.93
CA LEU A 106 -2.06 35.19 34.54
C LEU A 106 -1.48 35.97 35.74
N ALA A 107 -2.11 35.89 36.91
CA ALA A 107 -1.59 36.49 38.12
C ALA A 107 -0.27 35.83 38.56
N GLU A 108 -0.16 34.51 38.47
CA GLU A 108 1.07 33.77 38.74
C GLU A 108 2.20 34.15 37.77
N ALA A 109 1.92 34.23 36.46
CA ALA A 109 2.91 34.68 35.47
C ALA A 109 3.42 36.09 35.79
N SER A 110 2.53 37.00 36.21
CA SER A 110 2.93 38.35 36.61
C SER A 110 3.81 38.40 37.87
N ALA A 111 3.63 37.43 38.77
CA ALA A 111 4.44 37.32 39.99
C ALA A 111 5.84 36.78 39.67
N LEU A 112 5.97 35.81 38.76
CA LEU A 112 7.26 35.30 38.28
C LEU A 112 8.07 36.42 37.59
N GLU A 113 7.40 37.23 36.78
CA GLU A 113 8.00 38.38 36.06
C GLU A 113 8.15 39.66 36.89
N ALA A 114 7.73 39.67 38.16
CA ALA A 114 7.95 40.83 39.05
C ALA A 114 9.36 40.85 39.67
N LEU A 115 10.09 39.73 39.60
CA LEU A 115 11.42 39.52 40.19
C LEU A 115 12.66 39.65 39.27
N PRO A 116 12.59 39.92 37.95
CA PRO A 116 13.75 39.83 37.09
C PRO A 116 14.75 40.98 37.27
N VAL A 117 16.00 40.66 36.97
CA VAL A 117 17.09 41.63 36.82
C VAL A 117 16.74 42.59 35.68
N THR A 118 16.78 43.88 35.96
CA THR A 118 16.45 44.93 34.98
C THR A 118 17.31 44.79 33.73
N GLY A 119 16.69 44.64 32.56
CA GLY A 119 17.37 44.67 31.25
C GLY A 119 17.60 43.31 30.56
N SER A 120 17.16 42.19 31.15
CA SER A 120 17.18 40.88 30.48
C SER A 120 15.92 40.67 29.64
N ALA A 121 16.08 40.10 28.44
CA ALA A 121 14.94 39.63 27.65
C ALA A 121 14.49 38.26 28.15
N THR A 122 13.17 38.05 28.26
CA THR A 122 12.55 36.74 28.52
C THR A 122 11.88 36.25 27.25
N VAL A 123 12.12 34.99 26.88
CA VAL A 123 11.39 34.31 25.82
C VAL A 123 10.31 33.45 26.47
N VAL A 124 9.10 33.51 25.93
CA VAL A 124 7.99 32.64 26.34
C VAL A 124 7.62 31.77 25.15
N ALA A 125 7.62 30.46 25.35
CA ALA A 125 7.19 29.49 24.37
C ALA A 125 5.90 28.81 24.86
N LEU A 126 4.76 29.16 24.26
CA LEU A 126 3.50 28.50 24.61
C LEU A 126 3.51 27.07 24.06
N ASP A 127 3.13 26.10 24.89
CA ASP A 127 3.10 24.65 24.60
C ASP A 127 2.41 24.33 23.26
N ARG A 128 2.56 23.12 22.71
CA ARG A 128 1.95 22.69 21.44
C ARG A 128 0.65 21.94 21.71
N ASN A 129 -0.47 22.64 21.63
CA ASN A 129 -1.79 22.05 21.82
C ASN A 129 -2.72 22.42 20.66
N PRO A 130 -3.11 21.45 19.80
CA PRO A 130 -3.96 21.70 18.65
C PRO A 130 -5.42 21.99 19.02
N THR A 131 -5.86 21.69 20.25
CA THR A 131 -7.24 21.89 20.70
C THR A 131 -7.45 23.19 21.49
N ARG A 132 -6.44 24.07 21.55
CA ARG A 132 -6.54 25.35 22.27
C ARG A 132 -7.63 26.26 21.69
N SER A 133 -8.30 27.01 22.57
CA SER A 133 -9.21 28.07 22.15
C SER A 133 -8.44 29.29 21.65
N ALA A 134 -8.81 29.83 20.48
CA ALA A 134 -8.26 31.08 19.96
C ALA A 134 -8.46 32.26 20.93
N VAL A 135 -9.57 32.27 21.69
CA VAL A 135 -9.88 33.30 22.68
C VAL A 135 -8.94 33.20 23.88
N ALA A 136 -8.69 31.99 24.38
CA ALA A 136 -7.79 31.77 25.50
C ALA A 136 -6.33 32.08 25.12
N LEU A 137 -5.90 31.65 23.93
CA LEU A 137 -4.59 32.00 23.37
C LEU A 137 -4.40 33.51 23.26
N ARG A 138 -5.36 34.22 22.67
CA ARG A 138 -5.28 35.68 22.53
C ARG A 138 -5.20 36.36 23.89
N ALA A 139 -6.04 35.95 24.84
CA ALA A 139 -6.02 36.49 26.20
C ALA A 139 -4.67 36.28 26.90
N ALA A 140 -4.04 35.11 26.72
CA ALA A 140 -2.72 34.84 27.28
C ALA A 140 -1.62 35.71 26.66
N ILE A 141 -1.65 35.91 25.34
CA ILE A 141 -0.71 36.79 24.62
C ILE A 141 -0.90 38.25 25.06
N ASP A 142 -2.14 38.75 25.07
CA ASP A 142 -2.45 40.13 25.45
C ASP A 142 -2.04 40.38 26.92
N ALA A 143 -2.27 39.41 27.80
CA ALA A 143 -1.88 39.51 29.20
C ALA A 143 -0.35 39.49 29.40
N ALA A 144 0.38 38.64 28.66
CA ALA A 144 1.85 38.64 28.66
C ALA A 144 2.42 39.98 28.19
N GLN A 145 1.82 40.60 27.18
CA GLN A 145 2.23 41.93 26.69
C GLN A 145 1.85 43.06 27.65
N ALA A 146 0.83 42.87 28.47
CA ALA A 146 0.35 43.85 29.45
C ALA A 146 1.02 43.71 30.83
N LEU A 147 1.97 42.78 31.01
CA LEU A 147 2.69 42.61 32.26
C LEU A 147 3.40 43.93 32.67
N PRO A 148 3.28 44.37 33.93
CA PRO A 148 3.90 45.61 34.37
C PRO A 148 5.42 45.62 34.15
N GLY A 149 5.92 46.59 33.37
CA GLY A 149 7.35 46.70 33.07
C GLY A 149 7.83 45.86 31.88
N ALA A 150 7.00 44.97 31.34
CA ALA A 150 7.29 44.26 30.11
C ALA A 150 7.27 45.22 28.91
N ARG A 151 8.17 44.98 27.96
CA ARG A 151 8.18 45.66 26.67
C ARG A 151 8.26 44.59 25.59
N PRO A 152 7.29 44.51 24.66
CA PRO A 152 7.37 43.57 23.56
C PRO A 152 8.67 43.78 22.77
N LEU A 153 9.42 42.69 22.57
CA LEU A 153 10.64 42.67 21.76
C LEU A 153 10.41 41.78 20.54
N GLY A 154 10.70 42.32 19.36
CA GLY A 154 10.59 41.55 18.12
C GLY A 154 11.66 40.45 18.06
N LEU A 155 11.28 39.28 17.55
CA LEU A 155 12.15 38.11 17.42
C LEU A 155 13.46 38.43 16.66
N ALA A 156 13.39 39.19 15.56
CA ALA A 156 14.56 39.60 14.79
C ALA A 156 15.54 40.47 15.61
N ALA A 157 15.02 41.34 16.49
CA ALA A 157 15.84 42.16 17.38
C ALA A 157 16.51 41.32 18.46
N LEU A 158 15.81 40.31 19.00
CA LEU A 158 16.37 39.36 19.96
C LEU A 158 17.49 38.52 19.33
N ILE A 159 17.29 37.95 18.14
CA ILE A 159 18.30 37.15 17.43
C ILE A 159 19.51 38.00 17.01
N SER A 160 19.32 39.30 16.81
CA SER A 160 20.41 40.24 16.51
C SER A 160 21.16 40.76 17.75
N SER A 161 20.68 40.42 18.96
CA SER A 161 21.34 40.80 20.21
C SER A 161 22.59 39.97 20.49
N GLU A 162 23.41 40.36 21.44
CA GLU A 162 24.59 39.58 21.85
C GLU A 162 24.16 38.21 22.42
N SER A 163 24.71 37.13 21.87
CA SER A 163 24.45 35.78 22.38
C SER A 163 25.41 35.43 23.52
N ARG A 164 24.90 34.69 24.51
CA ARG A 164 25.72 34.19 25.63
C ARG A 164 26.03 32.71 25.47
N GLU A 165 27.27 32.33 25.75
CA GLU A 165 27.67 30.92 25.74
C GLU A 165 27.03 30.14 26.90
N VAL A 166 26.48 28.98 26.58
CA VAL A 166 25.80 28.08 27.52
C VAL A 166 26.22 26.63 27.31
N THR A 167 26.08 25.83 28.36
CA THR A 167 26.24 24.37 28.30
C THR A 167 24.87 23.71 28.33
N ILE A 168 24.64 22.74 27.46
CA ILE A 168 23.39 21.97 27.40
C ILE A 168 23.38 20.92 28.51
N THR A 169 22.26 20.83 29.22
CA THR A 169 21.90 19.69 30.07
C THR A 169 21.13 18.72 29.20
N ASP A 170 21.68 17.52 28.95
CA ASP A 170 21.06 16.55 28.07
C ASP A 170 19.69 16.08 28.60
N GLN A 171 18.67 16.28 27.77
CA GLN A 171 17.31 15.79 27.93
C GLN A 171 16.98 14.89 26.74
N PRO A 172 17.39 13.61 26.77
CA PRO A 172 17.16 12.69 25.66
C PRO A 172 15.68 12.28 25.54
N LEU A 173 15.26 11.95 24.32
CA LEU A 173 13.95 11.33 24.09
C LEU A 173 13.91 9.93 24.73
N ALA A 174 12.71 9.47 25.09
CA ALA A 174 12.51 8.09 25.48
C ALA A 174 12.97 7.13 24.36
N THR A 175 13.76 6.11 24.69
CA THR A 175 14.34 5.17 23.72
C THR A 175 13.29 4.50 22.83
N THR A 176 12.11 4.21 23.39
CA THR A 176 10.97 3.62 22.68
C THR A 176 10.50 4.48 21.50
N ARG A 177 10.62 5.81 21.58
CA ARG A 177 10.27 6.74 20.49
C ARG A 177 11.27 6.65 19.33
N ILE A 178 12.52 6.31 19.61
CA ILE A 178 13.59 6.19 18.61
C ILE A 178 13.54 4.81 17.94
N GLU A 179 13.29 3.76 18.72
CA GLU A 179 13.28 2.36 18.24
C GLU A 179 12.17 2.05 17.23
N VAL A 180 11.09 2.84 17.19
CA VAL A 180 10.01 2.66 16.20
C VAL A 180 10.36 3.19 14.81
N VAL A 181 11.29 4.17 14.71
CA VAL A 181 11.59 4.86 13.45
C VAL A 181 12.04 3.88 12.35
N PRO A 182 12.99 2.96 12.58
CA PRO A 182 13.40 2.00 11.55
C PRO A 182 12.25 1.10 11.07
N THR A 183 11.35 0.71 11.96
CA THR A 183 10.18 -0.13 11.62
C THR A 183 9.20 0.63 10.72
N LEU A 184 8.94 1.90 11.02
CA LEU A 184 8.09 2.76 10.18
C LEU A 184 8.71 2.96 8.79
N LEU A 185 10.02 3.21 8.72
CA LEU A 185 10.72 3.39 7.43
C LEU A 185 10.82 2.10 6.60
N ASP A 186 10.96 0.93 7.24
CA ASP A 186 10.85 -0.36 6.55
C ASP A 186 9.45 -0.59 5.97
N GLY A 187 8.41 -0.26 6.74
CA GLY A 187 7.02 -0.26 6.29
C GLY A 187 6.80 0.64 5.08
N GLU A 188 7.28 1.88 5.15
CA GLU A 188 7.24 2.87 4.08
C GLU A 188 7.87 2.35 2.79
N GLN A 189 9.08 1.77 2.87
CA GLN A 189 9.79 1.23 1.72
C GLN A 189 9.04 0.04 1.08
N ARG A 190 8.39 -0.79 1.88
CA ARG A 190 7.56 -1.90 1.39
C ARG A 190 6.31 -1.39 0.69
N ILE A 191 5.66 -0.36 1.23
CA ILE A 191 4.51 0.30 0.58
C ILE A 191 4.94 0.99 -0.71
N GLU A 192 6.08 1.67 -0.73
CA GLU A 192 6.64 2.29 -1.95
C GLU A 192 6.86 1.25 -3.06
N SER A 193 7.45 0.12 -2.72
CA SER A 193 7.67 -0.98 -3.66
C SER A 193 6.34 -1.56 -4.16
N PHE A 194 5.40 -1.81 -3.24
CA PHE A 194 4.06 -2.32 -3.54
C PHE A 194 3.25 -1.35 -4.41
N ALA A 195 3.33 -0.04 -4.18
CA ALA A 195 2.54 0.98 -4.86
C ALA A 195 2.78 1.03 -6.39
N SER A 196 3.84 0.39 -6.89
CA SER A 196 4.07 0.19 -8.33
C SER A 196 2.99 -0.63 -9.05
N VAL A 197 2.08 -1.30 -8.32
CA VAL A 197 0.95 -2.03 -8.91
C VAL A 197 -0.17 -1.11 -9.42
N ILE A 198 -0.27 0.13 -8.92
CA ILE A 198 -1.27 1.12 -9.36
C ILE A 198 -0.67 2.15 -10.30
N ALA A 199 -1.50 2.81 -11.11
CA ALA A 199 -1.06 3.80 -12.08
C ALA A 199 -0.43 5.06 -11.45
N GLU A 200 -0.92 5.46 -10.27
CA GLU A 200 -0.44 6.64 -9.54
C GLU A 200 0.03 6.25 -8.12
N PRO A 201 1.31 5.84 -7.94
CA PRO A 201 1.83 5.35 -6.67
C PRO A 201 1.72 6.32 -5.49
N SER A 202 1.69 7.63 -5.76
CA SER A 202 1.56 8.69 -4.74
C SER A 202 0.28 8.61 -3.93
N LEU A 203 -0.78 7.96 -4.46
CA LEU A 203 -2.03 7.73 -3.74
C LEU A 203 -1.86 6.78 -2.54
N LEU A 204 -0.82 5.94 -2.54
CA LEU A 204 -0.46 5.08 -1.40
C LEU A 204 0.72 5.67 -0.62
N THR A 205 1.79 6.10 -1.30
CA THR A 205 3.00 6.57 -0.62
C THR A 205 2.80 7.91 0.09
N GLY A 206 1.95 8.80 -0.44
CA GLY A 206 1.63 10.08 0.20
C GLY A 206 0.86 9.89 1.50
N ALA A 207 -0.11 8.97 1.51
CA ALA A 207 -0.88 8.63 2.71
C ALA A 207 0.02 8.00 3.79
N GLU A 208 0.83 7.01 3.40
CA GLU A 208 1.80 6.36 4.30
C GLU A 208 2.76 7.37 4.93
N ARG A 209 3.35 8.27 4.11
CA ARG A 209 4.26 9.31 4.59
C ARG A 209 3.57 10.24 5.59
N ALA A 210 2.33 10.65 5.31
CA ALA A 210 1.58 11.53 6.18
C ALA A 210 1.27 10.86 7.53
N GLU A 211 0.91 9.57 7.54
CA GLU A 211 0.67 8.81 8.77
C GLU A 211 1.96 8.67 9.60
N ILE A 212 3.09 8.33 8.98
CA ILE A 212 4.39 8.26 9.68
C ILE A 212 4.74 9.60 10.33
N LEU A 213 4.56 10.71 9.62
CA LEU A 213 4.80 12.05 10.18
C LEU A 213 3.86 12.36 11.36
N GLN A 214 2.62 11.88 11.33
CA GLN A 214 1.70 11.99 12.47
C GLN A 214 2.11 11.10 13.64
N LEU A 215 2.64 9.90 13.41
CA LEU A 215 3.13 9.01 14.47
C LEU A 215 4.41 9.53 15.15
N LEU A 216 5.23 10.25 14.39
CA LEU A 216 6.46 10.89 14.88
C LEU A 216 6.24 12.30 15.45
N SER A 217 5.00 12.81 15.43
CA SER A 217 4.65 14.12 15.94
C SER A 217 4.79 14.20 17.46
N LEU A 218 5.10 15.40 17.95
CA LEU A 218 5.17 15.71 19.39
C LEU A 218 3.78 15.87 20.04
N GLY A 219 2.69 15.76 19.27
CA GLY A 219 1.32 15.79 19.81
C GLY A 219 0.97 14.59 20.71
N TRP A 220 1.80 13.54 20.71
CA TRP A 220 1.64 12.35 21.54
C TRP A 220 2.21 12.49 22.96
N THR A 221 2.82 13.62 23.31
CA THR A 221 3.36 13.86 24.66
C THR A 221 2.26 13.68 25.71
N GLY A 222 2.52 12.84 26.72
CA GLY A 222 1.55 12.49 27.76
C GLY A 222 0.45 11.51 27.34
N GLN A 223 0.51 10.94 26.13
CA GLN A 223 -0.50 10.04 25.56
C GLN A 223 0.08 8.67 25.14
N ASP A 224 1.03 8.13 25.91
CA ASP A 224 1.82 6.96 25.51
C ASP A 224 1.00 5.71 25.16
N ALA A 225 -0.12 5.47 25.87
CA ALA A 225 -1.00 4.34 25.56
C ALA A 225 -1.72 4.52 24.21
N ALA A 226 -2.27 5.71 23.96
CA ALA A 226 -2.93 6.03 22.69
C ALA A 226 -1.94 6.04 21.52
N TRP A 227 -0.69 6.47 21.77
CA TRP A 227 0.38 6.41 20.78
C TRP A 227 0.76 4.96 20.43
N ALA A 228 0.85 4.08 21.43
CA ALA A 228 1.10 2.65 21.20
C ALA A 228 -0.05 2.01 20.38
N ASP A 229 -1.31 2.30 20.72
CA ASP A 229 -2.46 1.83 19.95
C ASP A 229 -2.42 2.35 18.49
N ALA A 230 -1.99 3.58 18.27
CA ALA A 230 -1.84 4.16 16.93
C ALA A 230 -0.73 3.49 16.12
N LEU A 231 0.40 3.14 16.74
CA LEU A 231 1.46 2.36 16.09
C LEU A 231 0.97 0.97 15.68
N ASP A 232 0.23 0.28 16.55
CA ASP A 232 -0.34 -1.04 16.24
C ASP A 232 -1.37 -0.95 15.11
N ALA A 233 -2.23 0.09 15.14
CA ALA A 233 -3.20 0.35 14.09
C ALA A 233 -2.54 0.64 12.73
N HIS A 234 -1.48 1.45 12.73
CA HIS A 234 -0.71 1.72 11.51
C HIS A 234 -0.04 0.46 10.99
N ALA A 235 0.61 -0.34 11.84
CA ALA A 235 1.22 -1.60 11.42
C ALA A 235 0.19 -2.60 10.85
N GLU A 236 -1.03 -2.63 11.36
CA GLU A 236 -2.16 -3.38 10.79
C GLU A 236 -2.57 -2.82 9.42
N ALA A 237 -2.70 -1.49 9.30
CA ALA A 237 -3.04 -0.83 8.03
C ALA A 237 -1.98 -1.09 6.94
N THR A 238 -0.69 -1.03 7.27
CA THR A 238 0.40 -1.38 6.37
C THR A 238 0.28 -2.84 5.91
N ARG A 239 0.04 -3.78 6.84
CA ARG A 239 -0.14 -5.21 6.53
C ARG A 239 -1.38 -5.46 5.67
N ALA A 240 -2.49 -4.79 5.95
CA ALA A 240 -3.71 -4.85 5.16
C ALA A 240 -3.48 -4.33 3.74
N THR A 241 -2.77 -3.20 3.59
CA THR A 241 -2.42 -2.64 2.29
C THR A 241 -1.55 -3.59 1.49
N LEU A 242 -0.49 -4.16 2.08
CA LEU A 242 0.42 -5.08 1.39
C LEU A 242 -0.22 -6.43 1.02
N SER A 243 -1.33 -6.81 1.67
CA SER A 243 -2.09 -8.05 1.38
C SER A 243 -3.40 -7.81 0.62
N SER A 244 -3.64 -6.57 0.19
CA SER A 244 -4.83 -6.18 -0.58
C SER A 244 -4.85 -6.80 -1.98
N VAL A 245 -3.68 -7.12 -2.54
CA VAL A 245 -3.53 -7.80 -3.82
C VAL A 245 -2.90 -9.16 -3.59
N ALA A 246 -3.63 -10.22 -3.93
CA ALA A 246 -3.17 -11.59 -3.70
C ALA A 246 -3.83 -12.59 -4.65
N ILE A 247 -3.16 -13.73 -4.84
CA ILE A 247 -3.75 -14.91 -5.48
C ILE A 247 -4.71 -15.56 -4.49
N LEU A 248 -5.94 -15.81 -4.92
CA LEU A 248 -6.91 -16.57 -4.12
C LEU A 248 -6.49 -18.05 -4.05
N PRO A 249 -6.68 -18.73 -2.91
CA PRO A 249 -6.28 -20.13 -2.76
C PRO A 249 -6.86 -20.99 -3.90
N PRO A 250 -5.98 -21.59 -4.75
CA PRO A 250 -6.44 -22.33 -5.91
C PRO A 250 -7.01 -23.70 -5.47
N SER A 251 -8.05 -24.17 -6.14
CA SER A 251 -8.60 -25.51 -5.92
C SER A 251 -7.89 -26.53 -6.81
N PRO A 252 -7.71 -27.79 -6.39
CA PRO A 252 -7.11 -28.83 -7.23
C PRO A 252 -7.88 -29.03 -8.53
N ILE A 253 -7.17 -29.15 -9.65
CA ILE A 253 -7.78 -29.28 -10.98
C ILE A 253 -7.41 -30.64 -11.59
N GLN A 254 -8.41 -31.32 -12.15
CA GLN A 254 -8.20 -32.49 -13.00
C GLN A 254 -8.05 -32.04 -14.44
N LEU A 255 -6.84 -32.18 -14.99
CA LEU A 255 -6.57 -31.94 -16.40
C LEU A 255 -6.98 -33.18 -17.21
N VAL A 256 -7.98 -33.01 -18.08
CA VAL A 256 -8.54 -34.06 -18.93
C VAL A 256 -8.08 -33.91 -20.39
N ALA A 257 -7.78 -32.69 -20.84
CA ALA A 257 -7.35 -32.39 -22.19
C ALA A 257 -5.83 -32.16 -22.28
N ALA A 258 -5.26 -32.39 -23.46
CA ALA A 258 -3.84 -32.13 -23.73
C ALA A 258 -3.48 -30.64 -23.67
N ASP A 259 -4.44 -29.77 -23.97
CA ASP A 259 -4.33 -28.31 -23.84
C ASP A 259 -5.52 -27.82 -23.01
N ALA A 260 -5.29 -26.99 -22.00
CA ALA A 260 -6.36 -26.39 -21.19
C ALA A 260 -5.98 -25.01 -20.66
N GLU A 261 -7.00 -24.25 -20.26
CA GLU A 261 -6.86 -22.97 -19.59
C GLU A 261 -7.31 -23.11 -18.13
N ILE A 262 -6.37 -22.89 -17.22
CA ILE A 262 -6.62 -22.93 -15.78
C ILE A 262 -6.99 -21.52 -15.29
N PRO A 263 -8.17 -21.31 -14.69
CA PRO A 263 -8.51 -20.03 -14.11
C PRO A 263 -7.84 -19.84 -12.74
N VAL A 264 -6.99 -18.83 -12.62
CA VAL A 264 -6.38 -18.40 -11.35
C VAL A 264 -7.11 -17.16 -10.84
N GLY A 265 -7.69 -17.25 -9.65
CA GLY A 265 -8.36 -16.11 -9.02
C GLY A 265 -7.33 -15.14 -8.42
N ILE A 266 -7.44 -13.86 -8.75
CA ILE A 266 -6.62 -12.80 -8.16
C ILE A 266 -7.56 -11.74 -7.60
N LYS A 267 -7.35 -11.35 -6.34
CA LYS A 267 -8.14 -10.30 -5.69
C LYS A 267 -7.38 -8.97 -5.67
N ASN A 268 -8.16 -7.90 -5.67
CA ASN A 268 -7.74 -6.54 -5.38
C ASN A 268 -8.73 -5.91 -4.40
N ASP A 269 -8.29 -5.66 -3.18
CA ASP A 269 -9.07 -4.98 -2.15
C ASP A 269 -8.82 -3.46 -2.11
N LEU A 270 -7.91 -2.93 -2.96
CA LEU A 270 -7.64 -1.49 -3.06
C LEU A 270 -8.80 -0.75 -3.75
N PRO A 271 -9.03 0.54 -3.41
CA PRO A 271 -9.99 1.39 -4.11
C PRO A 271 -9.51 1.84 -5.49
N TYR A 272 -8.38 1.33 -5.97
CA TYR A 272 -7.75 1.70 -7.24
C TYR A 272 -7.62 0.47 -8.16
N PRO A 273 -7.68 0.65 -9.49
CA PRO A 273 -7.30 -0.40 -10.43
C PRO A 273 -5.84 -0.80 -10.25
N VAL A 274 -5.55 -2.09 -10.43
CA VAL A 274 -4.21 -2.66 -10.29
C VAL A 274 -3.81 -3.41 -11.55
N THR A 275 -2.54 -3.30 -11.89
CA THR A 275 -1.90 -4.12 -12.92
C THR A 275 -0.86 -5.01 -12.27
N VAL A 276 -0.94 -6.31 -12.54
CA VAL A 276 0.02 -7.31 -12.08
C VAL A 276 0.34 -8.32 -13.16
N THR A 277 1.50 -8.93 -13.08
CA THR A 277 1.90 -10.07 -13.91
C THR A 277 1.83 -11.32 -13.06
N LEU A 278 0.96 -12.26 -13.46
CA LEU A 278 0.92 -13.61 -12.91
C LEU A 278 2.02 -14.43 -13.55
N HIS A 279 2.92 -14.96 -12.73
CA HIS A 279 3.94 -15.92 -13.14
C HIS A 279 3.55 -17.31 -12.67
N ALA A 280 3.78 -18.30 -13.52
CA ALA A 280 3.54 -19.69 -13.20
C ALA A 280 4.75 -20.54 -13.60
N ARG A 281 5.19 -21.37 -12.67
CA ARG A 281 6.33 -22.27 -12.87
C ARG A 281 5.94 -23.69 -12.50
N SER A 282 6.36 -24.65 -13.32
CA SER A 282 6.31 -26.08 -12.97
C SER A 282 7.69 -26.69 -13.15
N ASP A 283 8.14 -27.44 -12.15
CA ASP A 283 9.40 -28.17 -12.21
C ASP A 283 9.19 -29.63 -12.73
N ASP A 284 7.98 -30.00 -13.19
CA ASP A 284 7.67 -31.31 -13.75
C ASP A 284 7.55 -31.27 -15.29
N LEU A 285 8.33 -32.13 -15.97
CA LEU A 285 8.34 -32.28 -17.43
C LEU A 285 7.00 -32.76 -18.02
N ARG A 286 6.04 -33.19 -17.19
CA ARG A 286 4.70 -33.62 -17.60
C ARG A 286 3.76 -32.46 -17.89
N LEU A 287 4.05 -31.26 -17.41
CA LEU A 287 3.19 -30.09 -17.59
C LEU A 287 4.03 -28.90 -18.05
N GLU A 288 3.70 -28.37 -19.21
CA GLU A 288 4.26 -27.12 -19.70
C GLU A 288 3.26 -25.99 -19.44
N VAL A 289 3.72 -24.93 -18.80
CA VAL A 289 2.88 -23.80 -18.37
C VAL A 289 3.36 -22.53 -19.06
N THR A 290 2.44 -21.64 -19.42
CA THR A 290 2.81 -20.31 -19.89
C THR A 290 3.42 -19.52 -18.75
N GLU A 291 4.65 -19.02 -18.96
CA GLU A 291 5.47 -18.47 -17.87
C GLU A 291 4.87 -17.22 -17.22
N SER A 292 4.24 -16.34 -18.00
CA SER A 292 3.63 -15.12 -17.49
C SER A 292 2.38 -14.66 -18.24
N SER A 293 1.49 -13.97 -17.53
CA SER A 293 0.28 -13.35 -18.06
C SER A 293 -0.01 -12.03 -17.32
N GLU A 294 -0.19 -10.93 -18.06
CA GLU A 294 -0.54 -9.63 -17.49
C GLU A 294 -2.05 -9.55 -17.22
N VAL A 295 -2.41 -9.03 -16.05
CA VAL A 295 -3.79 -8.99 -15.55
C VAL A 295 -4.08 -7.63 -14.97
N GLU A 296 -5.10 -6.98 -15.51
CA GLU A 296 -5.69 -5.77 -14.95
C GLU A 296 -6.90 -6.14 -14.08
N ILE A 297 -6.96 -5.58 -12.88
CA ILE A 297 -7.99 -5.87 -11.88
C ILE A 297 -8.62 -4.55 -11.46
N GLY A 298 -9.94 -4.44 -11.61
CA GLY A 298 -10.69 -3.25 -11.18
C GLY A 298 -10.60 -3.02 -9.66
N PRO A 299 -11.02 -1.84 -9.18
CA PRO A 299 -11.01 -1.51 -7.75
C PRO A 299 -11.97 -2.42 -6.96
N GLN A 300 -11.56 -2.86 -5.77
CA GLN A 300 -12.36 -3.67 -4.84
C GLN A 300 -13.04 -4.88 -5.50
N GLN A 301 -12.29 -5.57 -6.36
CA GLN A 301 -12.78 -6.62 -7.25
C GLN A 301 -11.82 -7.82 -7.27
N SER A 302 -12.34 -8.99 -7.61
CA SER A 302 -11.54 -10.16 -8.00
C SER A 302 -11.72 -10.48 -9.48
N THR A 303 -10.63 -10.87 -10.14
CA THR A 303 -10.59 -11.26 -11.56
C THR A 303 -10.03 -12.68 -11.69
N ARG A 304 -10.44 -13.42 -12.72
CA ARG A 304 -9.85 -14.72 -13.06
C ARG A 304 -8.87 -14.55 -14.23
N ALA A 305 -7.59 -14.77 -13.96
CA ALA A 305 -6.57 -14.84 -14.98
C ALA A 305 -6.60 -16.22 -15.66
N SER A 306 -6.52 -16.26 -16.98
CA SER A 306 -6.38 -17.53 -17.70
C SER A 306 -4.91 -17.92 -17.76
N LEU A 307 -4.59 -19.12 -17.27
CA LEU A 307 -3.27 -19.73 -17.32
C LEU A 307 -3.28 -20.89 -18.32
N PRO A 308 -2.78 -20.69 -19.55
CA PRO A 308 -2.71 -21.76 -20.54
C PRO A 308 -1.66 -22.79 -20.14
N VAL A 309 -2.07 -24.06 -20.08
CA VAL A 309 -1.23 -25.22 -19.76
C VAL A 309 -1.32 -26.29 -20.84
N LYS A 310 -0.23 -27.04 -21.01
CA LYS A 310 -0.13 -28.16 -21.94
C LYS A 310 0.37 -29.39 -21.23
N ALA A 311 -0.42 -30.46 -21.27
CA ALA A 311 0.03 -31.77 -20.83
C ALA A 311 1.07 -32.33 -21.82
N ARG A 312 2.20 -32.76 -21.29
CA ARG A 312 3.24 -33.51 -22.01
C ARG A 312 3.11 -35.00 -21.68
N VAL A 313 4.22 -35.72 -21.59
CA VAL A 313 4.23 -37.18 -21.52
C VAL A 313 4.22 -37.65 -20.06
N GLY A 314 3.07 -38.17 -19.61
CA GLY A 314 2.96 -38.88 -18.33
C GLY A 314 1.69 -38.53 -17.55
N SER A 315 1.20 -39.50 -16.78
CA SER A 315 0.11 -39.28 -15.82
C SER A 315 0.67 -39.05 -14.42
N GLY A 316 0.04 -38.16 -13.67
CA GLY A 316 0.38 -37.93 -12.27
C GLY A 316 -0.03 -36.56 -11.79
N THR A 317 0.17 -36.34 -10.50
CA THR A 317 -0.02 -35.06 -9.84
C THR A 317 1.20 -34.19 -10.06
N VAL A 318 0.98 -32.95 -10.51
CA VAL A 318 2.01 -31.93 -10.75
C VAL A 318 1.69 -30.70 -9.91
N GLU A 319 2.69 -30.12 -9.29
CA GLU A 319 2.57 -28.86 -8.56
C GLU A 319 3.00 -27.69 -9.47
N VAL A 320 2.22 -26.63 -9.46
CA VAL A 320 2.48 -25.38 -10.20
C VAL A 320 2.58 -24.24 -9.20
N ASP A 321 3.75 -23.63 -9.11
CA ASP A 321 3.98 -22.46 -8.26
C ASP A 321 3.54 -21.20 -8.98
N LEU A 322 2.71 -20.41 -8.29
CA LEU A 322 2.11 -19.18 -8.77
C LEU A 322 2.65 -18.00 -7.94
N SER A 323 3.08 -16.94 -8.61
CA SER A 323 3.53 -15.70 -7.96
C SER A 323 3.05 -14.48 -8.75
N LEU A 324 2.95 -13.33 -8.09
CA LEU A 324 2.60 -12.06 -8.72
C LEU A 324 3.79 -11.11 -8.70
N THR A 325 3.95 -10.34 -9.76
CA THR A 325 4.82 -9.16 -9.75
C THR A 325 4.08 -7.91 -10.22
N SER A 326 4.50 -6.74 -9.76
CA SER A 326 4.10 -5.46 -10.33
C SER A 326 4.72 -5.28 -11.73
N PRO A 327 4.29 -4.26 -12.51
CA PRO A 327 4.92 -3.90 -13.79
C PRO A 327 6.40 -3.55 -13.67
N THR A 328 6.86 -3.12 -12.48
CA THR A 328 8.27 -2.82 -12.20
C THR A 328 9.06 -4.05 -11.71
N GLY A 329 8.42 -5.21 -11.59
CA GLY A 329 9.04 -6.48 -11.18
C GLY A 329 9.09 -6.71 -9.67
N VAL A 330 8.41 -5.89 -8.87
CA VAL A 330 8.30 -6.10 -7.42
C VAL A 330 7.37 -7.27 -7.13
N ARG A 331 7.76 -8.21 -6.28
CA ARG A 331 6.91 -9.34 -5.88
C ARG A 331 5.72 -8.88 -5.03
N ILE A 332 4.52 -9.36 -5.34
CA ILE A 332 3.26 -8.96 -4.70
C ILE A 332 2.60 -10.14 -4.00
N GLY A 333 2.16 -9.92 -2.76
CA GLY A 333 1.45 -10.93 -1.98
C GLY A 333 2.31 -12.16 -1.64
N THR A 334 1.64 -13.26 -1.33
CA THR A 334 2.27 -14.56 -1.07
C THR A 334 2.12 -15.49 -2.28
N ASP A 335 3.17 -16.26 -2.55
CA ASP A 335 3.13 -17.31 -3.58
C ASP A 335 2.09 -18.38 -3.19
N GLN A 336 1.47 -19.01 -4.19
CA GLN A 336 0.50 -20.09 -4.03
C GLN A 336 0.91 -21.29 -4.87
N SER A 337 0.65 -22.50 -4.39
CA SER A 337 0.92 -23.72 -5.15
C SER A 337 -0.40 -24.38 -5.55
N LEU A 338 -0.52 -24.71 -6.84
CA LEU A 338 -1.70 -25.33 -7.43
C LEU A 338 -1.40 -26.80 -7.78
N GLU A 339 -2.23 -27.70 -7.27
CA GLU A 339 -2.16 -29.12 -7.62
C GLU A 339 -2.95 -29.40 -8.91
N VAL A 340 -2.24 -29.88 -9.94
CA VAL A 340 -2.81 -30.28 -11.23
C VAL A 340 -2.65 -31.78 -11.42
N ASN A 341 -3.78 -32.48 -11.47
CA ASN A 341 -3.80 -33.91 -11.73
C ASN A 341 -3.87 -34.14 -13.25
N VAL A 342 -2.78 -34.64 -13.85
CA VAL A 342 -2.68 -34.89 -15.30
C VAL A 342 -3.07 -36.33 -15.60
N ARG A 343 -4.10 -36.51 -16.42
CA ARG A 343 -4.47 -37.81 -16.96
C ARG A 343 -4.09 -37.88 -18.44
N ALA A 344 -3.07 -38.68 -18.74
CA ALA A 344 -2.66 -38.92 -20.12
C ALA A 344 -3.53 -40.01 -20.76
N ASP A 345 -4.33 -39.64 -21.77
CA ASP A 345 -5.09 -40.59 -22.60
C ASP A 345 -4.17 -41.26 -23.63
N TRP A 346 -3.30 -42.16 -23.14
CA TRP A 346 -2.48 -43.01 -24.02
C TRP A 346 -3.30 -44.10 -24.72
N GLU A 347 -4.51 -44.37 -24.23
CA GLU A 347 -5.41 -45.42 -24.73
C GLU A 347 -5.76 -45.19 -26.20
N THR A 348 -6.06 -43.95 -26.59
CA THR A 348 -6.43 -43.61 -27.96
C THR A 348 -5.26 -43.74 -28.93
N ILE A 349 -4.07 -43.26 -28.55
CA ILE A 349 -2.87 -43.35 -29.40
C ILE A 349 -2.44 -44.82 -29.55
N GLY A 350 -2.46 -45.58 -28.45
CA GLY A 350 -2.18 -47.01 -28.47
C GLY A 350 -3.16 -47.78 -29.34
N LEU A 351 -4.45 -47.46 -29.27
CA LEU A 351 -5.50 -48.09 -30.06
C LEU A 351 -5.38 -47.74 -31.55
N VAL A 352 -5.04 -46.50 -31.90
CA VAL A 352 -4.79 -46.09 -33.30
C VAL A 352 -3.60 -46.85 -33.87
N ILE A 353 -2.47 -46.91 -33.14
CA ILE A 353 -1.27 -47.65 -33.60
C ILE A 353 -1.59 -49.14 -33.77
N LEU A 354 -2.28 -49.74 -32.80
CA LEU A 354 -2.66 -51.15 -32.86
C LEU A 354 -3.62 -51.42 -34.03
N SER A 355 -4.57 -50.52 -34.28
CA SER A 355 -5.53 -50.62 -35.38
C SER A 355 -4.84 -50.50 -36.74
N VAL A 356 -3.89 -49.57 -36.89
CA VAL A 356 -3.07 -49.43 -38.11
C VAL A 356 -2.21 -50.66 -38.35
N LEU A 357 -1.55 -51.18 -37.31
CA LEU A 357 -0.76 -52.42 -37.40
C LEU A 357 -1.64 -53.62 -37.78
N ALA A 358 -2.79 -53.78 -37.14
CA ALA A 358 -3.74 -54.85 -37.44
C ALA A 358 -4.23 -54.77 -38.91
N ALA A 359 -4.58 -53.58 -39.39
CA ALA A 359 -4.96 -53.35 -40.78
C ALA A 359 -3.81 -53.65 -41.75
N ALA A 360 -2.57 -53.26 -41.43
CA ALA A 360 -1.39 -53.56 -42.23
C ALA A 360 -1.11 -55.08 -42.30
N PHE A 361 -1.21 -55.80 -41.17
CA PHE A 361 -1.07 -57.25 -41.15
C PHE A 361 -2.15 -57.96 -41.96
N LEU A 362 -3.41 -57.51 -41.85
CA LEU A 362 -4.52 -58.03 -42.66
C LEU A 362 -4.28 -57.80 -44.16
N ALA A 363 -3.84 -56.60 -44.55
CA ALA A 363 -3.54 -56.27 -45.93
C ALA A 363 -2.38 -57.13 -46.48
N ILE A 364 -1.30 -57.29 -45.72
CA ILE A 364 -0.15 -58.15 -46.09
C ILE A 364 -0.60 -59.62 -46.21
N GLY A 365 -1.42 -60.10 -45.28
CA GLY A 365 -1.97 -61.46 -45.28
C GLY A 365 -2.88 -61.74 -46.49
N ALA A 366 -3.74 -60.79 -46.84
CA ALA A 366 -4.62 -60.86 -48.00
C ALA A 366 -3.82 -60.89 -49.32
N ILE A 367 -2.84 -60.00 -49.47
CA ILE A 367 -1.96 -59.95 -50.66
C ILE A 367 -1.19 -61.27 -50.82
N ARG A 368 -0.71 -61.86 -49.72
CA ARG A 368 0.03 -63.13 -49.75
C ARG A 368 -0.85 -64.31 -50.16
N THR A 369 -2.11 -64.32 -49.72
CA THR A 369 -3.09 -65.37 -50.04
C THR A 369 -3.51 -65.33 -51.52
N VAL A 370 -3.79 -64.14 -52.04
CA VAL A 370 -4.15 -63.95 -53.46
C VAL A 370 -2.98 -64.30 -54.39
N ARG A 371 -1.73 -63.96 -54.00
CA ARG A 371 -0.53 -64.37 -54.75
C ARG A 371 -0.30 -65.89 -54.76
N ARG A 372 -0.75 -66.63 -53.75
CA ARG A 372 -0.64 -68.10 -53.70
C ARG A 372 -1.69 -68.80 -54.56
N ILE A 373 -2.89 -68.22 -54.69
CA ILE A 373 -3.97 -68.75 -55.54
C ILE A 373 -3.68 -68.56 -57.03
N ARG A 374 -2.94 -67.52 -57.44
CA ARG A 374 -2.52 -67.31 -58.85
C ARG A 374 -1.36 -68.22 -59.32
N ARG A 375 -0.98 -69.25 -58.55
CA ARG A 375 -0.03 -70.31 -58.96
C ARG A 375 -0.67 -71.70 -58.97
N ARG A 376 -1.85 -71.83 -59.58
CA ARG A 376 -2.38 -73.10 -60.10
C ARG A 376 -2.90 -72.87 -61.53
N PRO A 377 -2.54 -73.71 -62.51
CA PRO A 377 -3.08 -73.61 -63.86
C PRO A 377 -4.53 -74.14 -63.90
N GLU A 378 -5.35 -73.49 -64.72
CA GLU A 378 -6.74 -73.81 -65.03
C GLU A 378 -6.88 -75.09 -65.86
N THR A 379 -7.97 -75.84 -65.64
CA THR A 379 -8.70 -76.58 -66.68
C THR A 379 -10.18 -76.68 -66.29
N GLU A 380 -11.03 -76.03 -67.11
CA GLU A 380 -12.46 -76.29 -67.53
C GLU A 380 -13.44 -76.93 -66.52
N GLY A 381 -14.59 -76.34 -66.12
CA GLY A 381 -15.85 -76.05 -66.86
C GLY A 381 -16.90 -77.18 -66.60
N PRO A 382 -18.27 -77.06 -66.68
CA PRO A 382 -19.22 -75.94 -66.91
C PRO A 382 -20.35 -75.82 -65.84
N GLU A 383 -20.97 -74.66 -65.59
CA GLU A 383 -22.29 -74.14 -66.08
C GLU A 383 -23.57 -74.97 -65.82
N THR A 384 -24.49 -74.46 -64.98
CA THR A 384 -25.96 -74.45 -65.23
C THR A 384 -26.74 -73.47 -64.31
N ALA A 385 -27.40 -72.48 -64.94
CA ALA A 385 -28.80 -72.01 -64.75
C ALA A 385 -29.32 -71.56 -63.34
N ALA A 386 -30.17 -70.54 -63.14
CA ALA A 386 -30.96 -69.65 -64.00
C ALA A 386 -31.48 -68.42 -63.19
N THR A 387 -31.69 -67.30 -63.91
CA THR A 387 -32.76 -66.24 -63.77
C THR A 387 -33.19 -65.68 -62.40
N ASP A 388 -32.67 -64.50 -62.09
CA ASP A 388 -33.34 -63.17 -62.08
C ASP A 388 -34.81 -62.98 -61.60
N THR A 389 -34.99 -62.09 -60.62
CA THR A 389 -35.86 -60.86 -60.65
C THR A 389 -36.74 -60.60 -59.39
N ALA A 390 -36.33 -59.55 -58.65
CA ALA A 390 -37.05 -58.41 -58.04
C ALA A 390 -38.45 -58.49 -57.35
N GLY A 391 -38.59 -57.64 -56.31
CA GLY A 391 -39.83 -56.98 -55.85
C GLY A 391 -40.25 -57.37 -54.41
N ALA A 392 -40.00 -56.56 -53.38
CA ALA A 392 -40.74 -55.36 -52.92
C ALA A 392 -41.94 -55.69 -52.01
N ASP A 393 -41.95 -55.04 -50.83
CA ASP A 393 -43.10 -54.64 -49.96
C ASP A 393 -44.04 -55.74 -49.41
N THR A 394 -44.63 -55.71 -48.20
CA THR A 394 -44.68 -54.80 -47.02
C THR A 394 -45.46 -55.56 -45.93
N ALA A 395 -45.17 -55.24 -44.66
CA ALA A 395 -46.09 -55.11 -43.50
C ALA A 395 -47.00 -56.26 -43.02
N THR A 396 -47.13 -56.39 -41.69
CA THR A 396 -48.40 -56.15 -40.95
C THR A 396 -48.16 -56.24 -39.42
N ASP A 397 -48.51 -55.15 -38.73
CA ASP A 397 -49.24 -54.93 -37.45
C ASP A 397 -49.08 -55.88 -36.24
N ALA A 398 -49.23 -55.46 -34.98
CA ALA A 398 -50.07 -54.40 -34.38
C ALA A 398 -49.43 -53.94 -33.05
N ASP A 399 -49.32 -52.64 -32.75
CA ASP A 399 -50.30 -51.73 -32.13
C ASP A 399 -50.69 -52.08 -30.68
N SER A 400 -50.35 -51.21 -29.71
CA SER A 400 -51.33 -50.28 -29.10
C SER A 400 -50.82 -49.59 -27.82
N THR A 401 -51.30 -48.36 -27.67
CA THR A 401 -51.47 -47.50 -26.47
C THR A 401 -50.28 -46.73 -25.86
N ALA A 402 -50.32 -45.42 -26.16
CA ALA A 402 -49.63 -44.28 -25.55
C ALA A 402 -50.40 -43.74 -24.29
N PRO A 403 -50.20 -42.50 -23.78
CA PRO A 403 -49.00 -41.70 -23.44
C PRO A 403 -49.10 -41.06 -22.02
N LYS A 404 -48.08 -40.30 -21.56
CA LYS A 404 -48.26 -38.90 -21.08
C LYS A 404 -46.97 -38.17 -20.67
N GLU A 405 -47.00 -36.87 -21.01
CA GLU A 405 -46.13 -35.75 -20.62
C GLU A 405 -45.99 -35.55 -19.10
N GLN A 406 -44.97 -34.80 -18.66
CA GLN A 406 -45.17 -33.41 -18.18
C GLN A 406 -43.86 -32.65 -17.96
N SER A 407 -43.89 -31.39 -18.41
CA SER A 407 -43.22 -30.16 -17.97
C SER A 407 -41.84 -30.17 -17.31
#